data_AF-A0A815S1Q8-F1
#
_entry.id   AF-A0A815S1Q8-F1
#
_cell.length_a   1.000
_cell.length_b   1.000
_cell.length_c   1.000
_cell.angle_alpha   90.00
_cell.angle_beta   90.00
_cell.angle_gamma   90.00
#
_symmetry.space_group_name_H-M   'P 1'
#
loop_
_entity.id
_entity.type
_entity.pdbx_description
1 polymer ?
#
loop_
_entity_poly.entity_id
_entity_poly.type
_entity_poly.pdbx_seq_one_letter_code
_entity_poly.pdbx_strand_id
1 'polypeptide(L)'
;MGFLTPARPVPIVPAAILYDLSVGNDSSIVPDADLGYSACMTANSSRVAEGNVGVGSGATIGKLFGMDRAMKTGLGSTSLTVRDSITNATVTVGVVVAVNAVGDVYKNSILTAGARTSDGKHLQNTVNTLLGISPSASSTFPIGIATTLACVATDAKLTKAQAKKVSQMAHDGFARAINPVHTMFDGDIIFTLATGVSPISDVNLIGIMAAETMERAIIRAVEQATGLPGLPSIHELGSSGDKFLFNIVVLAFSLFLKYL
;
A
#
# COMPACT_ATOMS: atom_id res chain seq x y z
N MET A 1 4.55 16.67 22.79
CA MET A 1 3.31 16.51 22.00
C MET A 1 2.50 15.36 22.59
N GLY A 2 1.17 15.44 22.62
CA GLY A 2 0.31 14.35 23.12
C GLY A 2 -0.97 14.85 23.77
N PHE A 3 -1.86 13.92 24.12
CA PHE A 3 -3.05 14.20 24.93
C PHE A 3 -2.64 14.66 26.32
N LEU A 4 -3.19 15.79 26.78
CA LEU A 4 -2.84 16.34 28.09
C LEU A 4 -3.47 15.52 29.21
N THR A 5 -2.64 15.05 30.14
CA THR A 5 -3.07 14.44 31.41
C THR A 5 -2.53 15.28 32.57
N PRO A 6 -3.02 15.11 33.81
CA PRO A 6 -2.49 15.84 34.96
C PRO A 6 -0.98 15.67 35.18
N ALA A 7 -0.42 14.52 34.79
CA ALA A 7 1.00 14.24 34.98
C ALA A 7 1.88 14.79 33.86
N ARG A 8 1.53 14.49 32.59
CA ARG A 8 2.26 14.93 31.40
C ARG A 8 1.47 14.70 30.11
N PRO A 9 1.88 15.28 28.97
CA PRO A 9 1.36 14.86 27.67
C PRO A 9 1.66 13.37 27.39
N VAL A 10 0.65 12.64 26.91
CA VAL A 10 0.72 11.23 26.50
C VAL A 10 0.45 11.12 25.00
N PRO A 11 1.43 10.71 24.17
CA PRO A 11 1.21 10.49 22.74
C PRO A 11 0.23 9.34 22.50
N ILE A 12 -0.68 9.53 21.53
CA ILE A 12 -1.53 8.47 21.01
C ILE A 12 -1.01 8.16 19.61
N VAL A 13 -0.41 6.97 19.44
CA VAL A 13 0.22 6.56 18.19
C VAL A 13 -0.47 5.28 17.71
N PRO A 14 -1.51 5.40 16.87
CA PRO A 14 -2.10 4.25 16.21
C PRO A 14 -1.06 3.59 15.30
N ALA A 15 -1.05 2.26 15.29
CA ALA A 15 -0.18 1.46 14.43
C ALA A 15 -0.98 0.32 13.80
N ALA A 16 -0.52 -0.12 12.64
CA ALA A 16 -0.98 -1.32 11.97
C ALA A 16 0.23 -1.98 11.30
N ILE A 17 0.12 -3.28 11.04
CA ILE A 17 1.19 -4.10 10.47
C ILE A 17 0.69 -4.83 9.24
N LEU A 18 1.61 -5.23 8.37
CA LEU A 18 1.35 -6.21 7.33
C LEU A 18 2.26 -7.41 7.55
N TYR A 19 1.83 -8.58 7.09
CA TYR A 19 2.63 -9.80 7.18
C TYR A 19 3.56 -9.91 5.97
N ASP A 20 4.87 -9.84 6.20
CA ASP A 20 5.93 -10.02 5.20
C ASP A 20 7.03 -11.00 5.60
N LEU A 21 6.84 -11.78 6.68
CA LEU A 21 7.83 -12.73 7.20
C LEU A 21 8.23 -13.83 6.21
N SER A 22 7.43 -14.04 5.16
CA SER A 22 7.72 -14.98 4.07
C SER A 22 8.56 -14.36 2.94
N VAL A 23 8.95 -13.09 3.06
CA VAL A 23 9.78 -12.38 2.09
C VAL A 23 11.20 -12.27 2.62
N GLY A 24 12.16 -12.68 1.80
CA GLY A 24 13.56 -12.82 2.24
C GLY A 24 13.82 -14.19 2.86
N ASN A 25 15.06 -14.40 3.31
CA ASN A 25 15.55 -15.69 3.82
C ASN A 25 15.58 -15.77 5.35
N ASP A 26 15.18 -14.72 6.05
CA ASP A 26 15.27 -14.62 7.51
C ASP A 26 14.03 -13.94 8.09
N SER A 27 13.13 -14.75 8.67
CA SER A 27 11.89 -14.28 9.31
C SER A 27 12.09 -13.68 10.69
N SER A 28 13.32 -13.69 11.23
CA SER A 28 13.66 -13.01 12.49
C SER A 28 13.86 -11.50 12.30
N ILE A 29 14.02 -11.03 11.06
CA ILE A 29 14.14 -9.62 10.73
C ILE A 29 12.76 -8.99 10.77
N VAL A 30 12.47 -8.26 11.84
CA VAL A 30 11.20 -7.54 12.04
C VAL A 30 11.47 -6.12 12.54
N PRO A 31 10.59 -5.13 12.25
CA PRO A 31 10.72 -3.77 12.78
C PRO A 31 10.70 -3.74 14.30
N ASP A 32 11.63 -3.00 14.90
CA ASP A 32 11.70 -2.75 16.33
C ASP A 32 11.37 -1.29 16.68
N ALA A 33 11.50 -0.94 17.96
CA ALA A 33 11.23 0.41 18.45
C ALA A 33 12.19 1.46 17.88
N ASP A 34 13.47 1.10 17.66
CA ASP A 34 14.50 2.01 17.16
C ASP A 34 14.27 2.33 15.69
N LEU A 35 13.85 1.34 14.90
CA LEU A 35 13.45 1.54 13.51
C LEU A 35 12.20 2.43 13.42
N GLY A 36 11.21 2.19 14.29
CA GLY A 36 10.02 3.05 14.39
C GLY A 36 10.37 4.50 14.74
N TYR A 37 11.27 4.70 15.71
CA TYR A 37 11.75 6.03 16.09
C TYR A 37 12.52 6.70 14.94
N SER A 38 13.40 5.97 14.27
CA SER A 38 14.17 6.46 13.12
C SER A 38 13.26 6.88 11.96
N ALA A 39 12.20 6.11 11.69
CA ALA A 39 11.18 6.48 10.71
C ALA A 39 10.49 7.82 11.08
N CYS A 40 10.17 8.04 12.35
CA CYS A 40 9.65 9.34 12.81
C CYS A 40 10.65 10.49 12.63
N MET A 41 11.94 10.25 12.91
CA MET A 41 12.98 11.28 12.81
C MET A 41 13.27 11.70 11.37
N THR A 42 13.10 10.78 10.41
CA THR A 42 13.32 11.06 8.98
C THR A 42 12.10 11.66 8.28
N ALA A 43 10.92 11.60 8.89
CA ALA A 43 9.67 12.13 8.33
C ALA A 43 9.78 13.63 8.02
N ASN A 44 9.41 14.02 6.80
CA ASN A 44 9.50 15.40 6.33
C ASN A 44 8.45 15.68 5.23
N SER A 45 8.44 16.90 4.70
CA SER A 45 7.48 17.38 3.69
C SER A 45 7.89 17.13 2.23
N SER A 46 9.00 16.42 1.98
CA SER A 46 9.42 16.05 0.63
C SER A 46 8.44 15.05 0.01
N ARG A 47 8.57 14.85 -1.31
CA ARG A 47 7.85 13.78 -2.00
C ARG A 47 8.09 12.45 -1.30
N VAL A 48 7.01 11.72 -1.04
CA VAL A 48 7.04 10.38 -0.47
C VAL A 48 7.83 9.45 -1.41
N ALA A 49 8.82 8.75 -0.87
CA ALA A 49 9.51 7.68 -1.59
C ALA A 49 8.52 6.51 -1.80
N GLU A 50 8.54 5.89 -2.96
CA GLU A 50 7.59 4.83 -3.35
C GLU A 50 8.34 3.54 -3.74
N GLY A 51 7.62 2.44 -3.89
CA GLY A 51 8.19 1.12 -4.18
C GLY A 51 8.66 0.39 -2.92
N ASN A 52 9.86 -0.19 -2.98
CA ASN A 52 10.41 -1.07 -1.94
C ASN A 52 11.06 -0.27 -0.80
N VAL A 53 10.28 0.59 -0.13
CA VAL A 53 10.76 1.45 0.96
C VAL A 53 9.87 1.33 2.18
N GLY A 54 10.48 1.39 3.37
CA GLY A 54 9.77 1.27 4.65
C GLY A 54 8.88 0.03 4.69
N VAL A 55 7.59 0.22 5.03
CA VAL A 55 6.58 -0.86 5.07
C VAL A 55 6.34 -1.52 3.69
N GLY A 56 6.71 -0.87 2.58
CA GLY A 56 6.63 -1.44 1.24
C GLY A 56 7.74 -2.45 0.91
N SER A 57 8.77 -2.56 1.75
CA SER A 57 9.95 -3.39 1.47
C SER A 57 9.59 -4.86 1.26
N GLY A 58 8.76 -5.43 2.15
CA GLY A 58 8.28 -6.81 2.07
C GLY A 58 6.90 -7.00 1.41
N ALA A 59 6.27 -5.93 0.92
CA ALA A 59 4.90 -6.00 0.39
C ALA A 59 4.80 -6.79 -0.93
N THR A 60 3.78 -7.65 -1.04
CA THR A 60 3.51 -8.54 -2.18
C THR A 60 2.00 -8.72 -2.46
N ILE A 61 1.63 -9.13 -3.69
CA ILE A 61 0.23 -9.38 -4.10
C ILE A 61 0.06 -10.71 -4.82
N GLY A 62 -1.20 -11.13 -5.03
CA GLY A 62 -1.50 -12.29 -5.87
C GLY A 62 -1.15 -13.62 -5.22
N LYS A 63 -1.49 -13.77 -3.94
CA LYS A 63 -0.99 -14.85 -3.09
C LYS A 63 -1.85 -16.10 -3.09
N LEU A 64 -2.91 -16.12 -3.92
CA LEU A 64 -3.88 -17.22 -3.97
C LEU A 64 -3.22 -18.60 -4.10
N PHE A 65 -2.15 -18.68 -4.89
CA PHE A 65 -1.44 -19.92 -5.19
C PHE A 65 -0.10 -20.05 -4.48
N GLY A 66 0.10 -19.30 -3.39
CA GLY A 66 1.35 -19.27 -2.63
C GLY A 66 2.35 -18.22 -3.13
N MET A 67 3.39 -18.01 -2.32
CA MET A 67 4.39 -16.96 -2.55
C MET A 67 5.21 -17.15 -3.83
N ASP A 68 5.43 -18.40 -4.26
CA ASP A 68 6.16 -18.71 -5.50
C ASP A 68 5.48 -18.15 -6.76
N ARG A 69 4.19 -17.84 -6.65
CA ARG A 69 3.35 -17.30 -7.73
C ARG A 69 2.89 -15.88 -7.45
N ALA A 70 3.30 -15.29 -6.33
CA ALA A 70 3.04 -13.90 -6.01
C ALA A 70 3.92 -12.96 -6.86
N MET A 71 3.61 -11.67 -6.79
CA MET A 71 4.39 -10.59 -7.37
C MET A 71 4.77 -9.55 -6.32
N LYS A 72 5.86 -8.83 -6.58
CA LYS A 72 6.29 -7.73 -5.73
C LYS A 72 5.41 -6.50 -5.94
N THR A 73 5.12 -5.81 -4.84
CA THR A 73 4.46 -4.49 -4.79
C THR A 73 5.24 -3.57 -3.87
N GLY A 74 4.62 -2.57 -3.27
CA GLY A 74 5.34 -1.67 -2.39
C GLY A 74 4.47 -0.61 -1.76
N LEU A 75 5.11 0.52 -1.48
CA LEU A 75 4.47 1.75 -1.05
C LEU A 75 4.10 2.60 -2.27
N GLY A 76 2.88 3.10 -2.31
CA GLY A 76 2.42 4.05 -3.33
C GLY A 76 1.87 5.31 -2.67
N SER A 77 2.04 6.45 -3.34
CA SER A 77 1.51 7.72 -2.86
C SER A 77 1.09 8.65 -4.00
N THR A 78 -0.06 9.29 -3.84
CA THR A 78 -0.54 10.33 -4.75
C THR A 78 -1.48 11.28 -4.03
N SER A 79 -1.77 12.42 -4.65
CA SER A 79 -2.74 13.38 -4.15
C SER A 79 -3.66 13.88 -5.26
N LEU A 80 -4.83 14.35 -4.87
CA LEU A 80 -5.79 15.04 -5.72
C LEU A 80 -6.18 16.36 -5.05
N THR A 81 -6.12 17.45 -5.81
CA THR A 81 -6.57 18.77 -5.36
C THR A 81 -7.74 19.22 -6.22
N VAL A 82 -8.81 19.66 -5.57
CA VAL A 82 -10.00 20.24 -6.21
C VAL A 82 -10.11 21.70 -5.82
N ARG A 83 -10.53 22.54 -6.76
CA ARG A 83 -10.83 23.96 -6.54
C ARG A 83 -12.34 24.16 -6.63
N ASP A 84 -12.91 24.82 -5.63
CA ASP A 84 -14.29 25.28 -5.65
C ASP A 84 -14.39 26.51 -6.56
N SER A 85 -15.28 26.46 -7.56
CA SER A 85 -15.40 27.52 -8.57
C SER A 85 -16.11 28.78 -8.05
N ILE A 86 -16.84 28.68 -6.95
CA ILE A 86 -17.60 29.79 -6.35
C ILE A 86 -16.74 30.51 -5.32
N THR A 87 -16.13 29.77 -4.40
CA THR A 87 -15.34 30.33 -3.29
C THR A 87 -13.88 30.53 -3.66
N ASN A 88 -13.42 29.96 -4.77
CA ASN A 88 -12.02 29.92 -5.21
C ASN A 88 -11.07 29.22 -4.21
N ALA A 89 -11.62 28.55 -3.20
CA ALA A 89 -10.87 27.76 -2.24
C ALA A 89 -10.42 26.43 -2.85
N THR A 90 -9.42 25.81 -2.26
CA THR A 90 -8.93 24.49 -2.66
C THR A 90 -8.98 23.52 -1.51
N VAL A 91 -9.14 22.24 -1.83
CA VAL A 91 -9.01 21.14 -0.88
C VAL A 91 -8.19 20.03 -1.51
N THR A 92 -7.33 19.43 -0.72
CA THR A 92 -6.42 18.37 -1.15
C THR A 92 -6.68 17.12 -0.34
N VAL A 93 -6.67 15.98 -1.02
CA VAL A 93 -6.62 14.65 -0.43
C VAL A 93 -5.35 13.96 -0.92
N GLY A 94 -4.47 13.60 0.00
CA GLY A 94 -3.29 12.77 -0.24
C GLY A 94 -3.52 11.36 0.31
N VAL A 95 -2.93 10.37 -0.35
CA VAL A 95 -2.92 8.98 0.09
C VAL A 95 -1.49 8.47 0.10
N VAL A 96 -1.16 7.68 1.12
CA VAL A 96 -0.05 6.72 1.08
C VAL A 96 -0.60 5.34 1.42
N VAL A 97 -0.20 4.31 0.67
CA VAL A 97 -0.70 2.94 0.80
C VAL A 97 0.42 1.92 0.62
N ALA A 98 0.47 0.93 1.49
CA ALA A 98 1.31 -0.27 1.37
C ALA A 98 0.41 -1.44 0.97
N VAL A 99 0.70 -2.04 -0.19
CA VAL A 99 -0.21 -3.02 -0.82
C VAL A 99 0.33 -4.43 -0.62
N ASN A 100 -0.17 -5.15 0.38
CA ASN A 100 0.24 -6.54 0.66
C ASN A 100 -0.95 -7.52 0.59
N ALA A 101 -1.74 -7.45 -0.48
CA ALA A 101 -3.04 -8.12 -0.61
C ALA A 101 -2.98 -9.62 -1.00
N VAL A 102 -4.03 -10.38 -0.70
CA VAL A 102 -4.22 -11.71 -1.33
C VAL A 102 -4.53 -11.56 -2.82
N GLY A 103 -5.41 -10.62 -3.15
CA GLY A 103 -5.94 -10.45 -4.50
C GLY A 103 -4.98 -9.84 -5.50
N ASP A 104 -5.51 -9.69 -6.71
CA ASP A 104 -4.80 -9.12 -7.84
C ASP A 104 -5.12 -7.63 -8.00
N VAL A 105 -4.22 -6.89 -8.63
CA VAL A 105 -4.38 -5.46 -8.91
C VAL A 105 -4.85 -5.22 -10.34
N TYR A 106 -5.88 -4.38 -10.47
CA TYR A 106 -6.52 -4.01 -11.72
C TYR A 106 -6.38 -2.51 -11.98
N LYS A 107 -6.00 -2.15 -13.21
CA LYS A 107 -5.99 -0.77 -13.70
C LYS A 107 -6.96 -0.68 -14.87
N ASN A 108 -7.96 0.20 -14.78
CA ASN A 108 -9.00 0.34 -15.82
C ASN A 108 -9.65 -1.01 -16.19
N SER A 109 -9.99 -1.82 -15.18
CA SER A 109 -10.56 -3.18 -15.33
C SER A 109 -9.65 -4.21 -16.01
N ILE A 110 -8.38 -3.88 -16.27
CA ILE A 110 -7.39 -4.82 -16.82
C ILE A 110 -6.56 -5.38 -15.67
N LEU A 111 -6.50 -6.71 -15.56
CA LEU A 111 -5.60 -7.40 -14.63
C LEU A 111 -4.15 -7.02 -14.95
N THR A 112 -3.53 -6.28 -14.04
CA THR A 112 -2.28 -5.54 -14.30
C THR A 112 -1.09 -6.14 -13.53
N ALA A 113 -1.32 -6.60 -12.30
CA ALA A 113 -0.34 -7.37 -11.53
C ALA A 113 -1.09 -8.26 -10.54
N GLY A 114 -0.49 -9.37 -10.10
CA GLY A 114 -1.20 -10.30 -9.23
C GLY A 114 -0.62 -11.70 -9.30
N ALA A 115 -1.48 -12.69 -9.09
CA ALA A 115 -1.11 -14.09 -9.07
C ALA A 115 -0.63 -14.50 -10.47
N ARG A 116 0.47 -15.25 -10.52
CA ARG A 116 1.07 -15.73 -11.77
C ARG A 116 0.65 -17.16 -12.06
N THR A 117 0.73 -17.60 -13.30
CA THR A 117 0.59 -19.00 -13.74
C THR A 117 1.69 -19.88 -13.13
N SER A 118 1.54 -21.21 -13.18
CA SER A 118 2.52 -22.16 -12.62
C SER A 118 3.90 -22.09 -13.29
N ASP A 119 3.96 -21.69 -14.56
CA ASP A 119 5.22 -21.41 -15.28
C ASP A 119 5.81 -20.03 -14.95
N GLY A 120 5.09 -19.21 -14.16
CA GLY A 120 5.49 -17.89 -13.72
C GLY A 120 5.48 -16.81 -14.81
N LYS A 121 5.03 -17.11 -16.03
CA LYS A 121 5.18 -16.22 -17.21
C LYS A 121 4.01 -15.27 -17.43
N HIS A 122 2.81 -15.64 -16.98
CA HIS A 122 1.58 -14.88 -17.21
C HIS A 122 0.83 -14.66 -15.91
N LEU A 123 -0.13 -13.74 -15.92
CA LEU A 123 -1.05 -13.57 -14.80
C LEU A 123 -2.16 -14.62 -14.88
N GLN A 124 -2.54 -15.16 -13.72
CA GLN A 124 -3.72 -16.00 -13.54
C GLN A 124 -4.72 -15.26 -12.66
N ASN A 125 -5.88 -14.95 -13.22
CA ASN A 125 -6.94 -14.24 -12.51
C ASN A 125 -7.44 -15.05 -11.29
N THR A 126 -7.25 -14.48 -10.10
CA THR A 126 -7.58 -15.06 -8.81
C THR A 126 -9.09 -15.31 -8.69
N VAL A 127 -9.93 -14.33 -9.03
CA VAL A 127 -11.40 -14.43 -8.92
C VAL A 127 -11.96 -15.49 -9.87
N ASN A 128 -11.50 -15.52 -11.13
CA ASN A 128 -11.95 -16.53 -12.09
C ASN A 128 -11.60 -17.95 -11.61
N THR A 129 -10.46 -18.11 -10.94
CA THR A 129 -10.08 -19.41 -10.38
C THR A 129 -10.96 -19.78 -9.18
N LEU A 130 -11.20 -18.84 -8.25
CA LEU A 130 -12.07 -19.05 -7.09
C LEU A 130 -13.53 -19.37 -7.47
N LEU A 131 -14.04 -18.75 -8.53
CA LEU A 131 -15.39 -18.98 -9.04
C LEU A 131 -15.50 -20.21 -9.96
N GLY A 132 -14.41 -20.96 -10.19
CA GLY A 132 -14.40 -22.15 -11.04
C GLY A 132 -14.52 -21.88 -12.54
N ILE A 133 -14.28 -20.64 -12.98
CA ILE A 133 -14.30 -20.23 -14.40
C ILE A 133 -13.02 -20.69 -15.12
N SER A 134 -11.93 -20.89 -14.38
CA SER A 134 -10.64 -21.37 -14.90
C SER A 134 -10.15 -22.60 -14.12
N PRO A 135 -9.33 -23.48 -14.73
CA PRO A 135 -8.83 -24.69 -14.07
C PRO A 135 -8.15 -24.36 -12.74
N SER A 136 -8.62 -25.00 -11.67
CA SER A 136 -8.06 -24.84 -10.33
C SER A 136 -6.83 -25.72 -10.16
N ALA A 137 -5.69 -25.12 -9.83
CA ALA A 137 -4.64 -25.84 -9.12
C ALA A 137 -5.11 -25.97 -7.66
N SER A 138 -4.93 -27.14 -7.04
CA SER A 138 -5.24 -27.33 -5.62
C SER A 138 -4.62 -26.21 -4.78
N SER A 139 -5.43 -25.27 -4.30
CA SER A 139 -4.96 -24.11 -3.56
C SER A 139 -5.09 -24.40 -2.07
N THR A 140 -3.96 -24.56 -1.40
CA THR A 140 -3.90 -24.42 0.06
C THR A 140 -3.82 -22.93 0.35
N PHE A 141 -4.92 -22.35 0.87
CA PHE A 141 -4.99 -20.93 1.18
C PHE A 141 -4.15 -20.62 2.41
N PRO A 142 -3.12 -19.76 2.31
CA PRO A 142 -2.43 -19.31 3.51
C PRO A 142 -3.33 -18.32 4.25
N ILE A 143 -3.70 -18.65 5.49
CA ILE A 143 -4.60 -17.82 6.30
C ILE A 143 -3.81 -16.65 6.90
N GLY A 144 -4.34 -15.43 6.80
CA GLY A 144 -3.87 -14.28 7.59
C GLY A 144 -2.52 -13.67 7.17
N ILE A 145 -2.09 -13.87 5.93
CA ILE A 145 -0.78 -13.40 5.42
C ILE A 145 -0.87 -12.13 4.57
N ALA A 146 -2.04 -11.48 4.51
CA ALA A 146 -2.28 -10.34 3.64
C ALA A 146 -2.89 -9.17 4.39
N THR A 147 -2.52 -7.97 3.96
CA THR A 147 -2.99 -6.72 4.56
C THR A 147 -2.70 -5.55 3.62
N THR A 148 -3.71 -4.76 3.26
CA THR A 148 -3.49 -3.45 2.63
C THR A 148 -3.63 -2.36 3.69
N LEU A 149 -2.56 -1.57 3.89
CA LEU A 149 -2.52 -0.50 4.89
C LEU A 149 -2.47 0.85 4.20
N ALA A 150 -3.35 1.78 4.58
CA ALA A 150 -3.31 3.12 4.03
C ALA A 150 -3.53 4.23 5.05
N CYS A 151 -3.04 5.41 4.70
CA CYS A 151 -3.38 6.67 5.34
C CYS A 151 -3.90 7.66 4.29
N VAL A 152 -5.10 8.18 4.54
CA VAL A 152 -5.70 9.31 3.84
C VAL A 152 -5.40 10.57 4.65
N ALA A 153 -4.81 11.59 4.05
CA ALA A 153 -4.59 12.89 4.66
C ALA A 153 -5.32 13.97 3.86
N THR A 154 -5.98 14.89 4.54
CA THR A 154 -6.64 16.03 3.89
C THR A 154 -6.44 17.32 4.67
N ASP A 155 -6.49 18.44 3.97
CA ASP A 155 -6.57 19.76 4.60
C ASP A 155 -8.00 20.18 4.98
N ALA A 156 -9.02 19.42 4.60
CA ALA A 156 -10.41 19.65 5.01
C ALA A 156 -10.61 19.62 6.53
N LYS A 157 -11.60 20.35 7.03
CA LYS A 157 -12.02 20.29 8.44
C LYS A 157 -13.03 19.17 8.65
N LEU A 158 -12.62 18.11 9.36
CA LEU A 158 -13.47 16.94 9.64
C LEU A 158 -13.58 16.67 11.15
N THR A 159 -14.78 16.30 11.59
CA THR A 159 -14.98 15.65 12.90
C THR A 159 -14.47 14.20 12.86
N LYS A 160 -14.30 13.55 14.03
CA LYS A 160 -13.89 12.14 14.11
C LYS A 160 -14.84 11.20 13.39
N ALA A 161 -16.16 11.46 13.47
CA ALA A 161 -17.16 10.66 12.77
C ALA A 161 -17.06 10.82 11.24
N GLN A 162 -16.81 12.05 10.77
CA GLN A 162 -16.63 12.33 9.35
C GLN A 162 -15.31 11.74 8.81
N ALA A 163 -14.22 11.83 9.56
CA ALA A 163 -12.95 11.18 9.22
C ALA A 163 -13.12 9.66 9.10
N LYS A 164 -13.84 9.01 10.04
CA LYS A 164 -14.19 7.59 9.95
C LYS A 164 -15.01 7.29 8.69
N LYS A 165 -15.98 8.15 8.33
CA LYS A 165 -16.77 7.98 7.12
C LYS A 165 -15.92 8.10 5.85
N VAL A 166 -14.95 9.02 5.81
CA VAL A 166 -13.96 9.12 4.72
C VAL A 166 -13.12 7.85 4.64
N SER A 167 -12.66 7.28 5.76
CA SER A 167 -11.95 5.99 5.75
C SER A 167 -12.82 4.88 5.15
N GLN A 168 -14.11 4.81 5.52
CA GLN A 168 -15.05 3.84 4.96
C GLN A 168 -15.22 4.00 3.44
N MET A 169 -15.35 5.23 2.93
CA MET A 169 -15.45 5.48 1.49
C MET A 169 -14.14 5.20 0.75
N ALA A 170 -13.00 5.45 1.39
CA ALA A 170 -11.69 5.18 0.80
C ALA A 170 -11.45 3.68 0.54
N HIS A 171 -12.10 2.78 1.30
CA HIS A 171 -12.09 1.35 1.00
C HIS A 171 -12.73 1.01 -0.36
N ASP A 172 -13.61 1.86 -0.90
CA ASP A 172 -14.10 1.67 -2.28
C ASP A 172 -12.94 1.76 -3.29
N GLY A 173 -11.89 2.54 -3.00
CA GLY A 173 -10.67 2.59 -3.79
C GLY A 173 -9.83 1.31 -3.70
N PHE A 174 -9.86 0.61 -2.55
CA PHE A 174 -9.31 -0.74 -2.45
C PHE A 174 -10.08 -1.67 -3.39
N ALA A 175 -11.41 -1.70 -3.31
CA ALA A 175 -12.24 -2.59 -4.11
C ALA A 175 -12.19 -2.33 -5.63
N ARG A 176 -11.92 -1.09 -6.06
CA ARG A 176 -11.71 -0.77 -7.48
C ARG A 176 -10.37 -1.24 -8.01
N ALA A 177 -9.33 -1.21 -7.16
CA ALA A 177 -7.97 -1.54 -7.57
C ALA A 177 -7.56 -2.98 -7.26
N ILE A 178 -8.17 -3.63 -6.27
CA ILE A 178 -7.76 -4.94 -5.75
C ILE A 178 -8.96 -5.89 -5.80
N ASN A 179 -8.77 -7.09 -6.38
CA ASN A 179 -9.83 -8.09 -6.46
C ASN A 179 -9.27 -9.53 -6.38
N PRO A 180 -9.72 -10.36 -5.43
CA PRO A 180 -10.58 -10.03 -4.30
C PRO A 180 -9.86 -9.15 -3.25
N VAL A 181 -10.64 -8.44 -2.44
CA VAL A 181 -10.16 -7.64 -1.30
C VAL A 181 -11.14 -7.83 -0.13
N HIS A 182 -10.78 -7.39 1.08
CA HIS A 182 -11.63 -7.55 2.27
C HIS A 182 -11.94 -9.01 2.60
N THR A 183 -11.09 -9.95 2.18
CA THR A 183 -11.30 -11.36 2.50
C THR A 183 -10.99 -11.61 3.98
N MET A 184 -11.37 -12.77 4.50
CA MET A 184 -10.96 -13.19 5.85
C MET A 184 -9.43 -13.37 6.00
N PHE A 185 -8.68 -13.28 4.90
CA PHE A 185 -7.22 -13.37 4.88
C PHE A 185 -6.55 -11.99 4.91
N ASP A 186 -7.33 -10.91 4.72
CA ASP A 186 -6.82 -9.54 4.64
C ASP A 186 -7.07 -8.78 5.96
N GLY A 187 -6.01 -8.14 6.47
CA GLY A 187 -6.06 -7.23 7.60
C GLY A 187 -6.31 -5.77 7.22
N ASP A 188 -7.10 -5.51 6.17
CA ASP A 188 -7.20 -4.19 5.51
C ASP A 188 -7.58 -3.05 6.47
N ILE A 189 -6.75 -1.99 6.52
CA ILE A 189 -6.91 -0.86 7.43
C ILE A 189 -6.63 0.48 6.73
N ILE A 190 -7.50 1.46 6.97
CA ILE A 190 -7.31 2.86 6.54
C ILE A 190 -7.39 3.80 7.75
N PHE A 191 -6.37 4.64 7.92
CA PHE A 191 -6.39 5.79 8.82
C PHE A 191 -6.73 7.06 8.05
N THR A 192 -7.49 7.98 8.65
CA THR A 192 -7.76 9.30 8.05
C THR A 192 -7.35 10.43 8.98
N LEU A 193 -6.55 11.35 8.43
CA LEU A 193 -6.03 12.55 9.08
C LEU A 193 -6.59 13.80 8.38
N ALA A 194 -6.93 14.82 9.16
CA ALA A 194 -7.50 16.06 8.69
C ALA A 194 -6.85 17.24 9.41
N THR A 195 -6.16 18.14 8.69
CA THR A 195 -5.47 19.29 9.31
C THR A 195 -6.39 20.48 9.56
N GLY A 196 -7.53 20.55 8.88
CA GLY A 196 -8.57 21.57 9.11
C GLY A 196 -8.21 22.97 8.61
N VAL A 197 -7.31 23.07 7.63
CA VAL A 197 -6.87 24.34 7.01
C VAL A 197 -7.83 24.81 5.92
N SER A 198 -8.35 23.91 5.10
CA SER A 198 -9.25 24.25 4.00
C SER A 198 -10.66 24.59 4.51
N PRO A 199 -11.30 25.64 3.96
CA PRO A 199 -12.70 25.95 4.27
C PRO A 199 -13.68 24.98 3.59
N ILE A 200 -13.24 24.16 2.63
CA ILE A 200 -14.06 23.13 2.01
C ILE A 200 -14.09 21.91 2.93
N SER A 201 -15.29 21.48 3.33
CA SER A 201 -15.46 20.39 4.29
C SER A 201 -16.62 19.45 3.95
N ASP A 202 -17.09 19.43 2.71
CA ASP A 202 -18.11 18.45 2.29
C ASP A 202 -17.53 17.04 2.31
N VAL A 203 -18.00 16.24 3.26
CA VAL A 203 -17.53 14.88 3.52
C VAL A 203 -17.71 13.97 2.30
N ASN A 204 -18.76 14.19 1.50
CA ASN A 204 -19.00 13.38 0.30
C ASN A 204 -17.93 13.65 -0.74
N LEU A 205 -17.64 14.92 -1.05
CA LEU A 205 -16.54 15.31 -1.92
C LEU A 205 -15.21 14.71 -1.43
N ILE A 206 -14.87 14.87 -0.15
CA ILE A 206 -13.61 14.34 0.41
C ILE A 206 -13.55 12.82 0.32
N GLY A 207 -14.64 12.12 0.61
CA GLY A 207 -14.71 10.66 0.50
C GLY A 207 -14.56 10.16 -0.94
N ILE A 208 -15.19 10.82 -1.92
CA ILE A 208 -15.04 10.50 -3.35
C ILE A 208 -13.58 10.74 -3.78
N MET A 209 -13.00 11.87 -3.41
CA MET A 209 -11.59 12.18 -3.67
C MET A 209 -10.68 11.13 -3.02
N ALA A 210 -10.98 10.67 -1.80
CA ALA A 210 -10.21 9.65 -1.11
C ALA A 210 -10.25 8.30 -1.83
N ALA A 211 -11.43 7.83 -2.26
CA ALA A 211 -11.55 6.59 -3.02
C ALA A 211 -10.79 6.65 -4.35
N GLU A 212 -10.93 7.75 -5.10
CA GLU A 212 -10.22 7.98 -6.37
C GLU A 212 -8.69 8.04 -6.19
N THR A 213 -8.24 8.76 -5.17
CA THR A 213 -6.81 8.91 -4.86
C THR A 213 -6.24 7.59 -4.37
N MET A 214 -7.02 6.79 -3.64
CA MET A 214 -6.62 5.48 -3.13
C MET A 214 -6.37 4.48 -4.27
N GLU A 215 -7.32 4.38 -5.22
CA GLU A 215 -7.17 3.53 -6.40
C GLU A 215 -5.87 3.87 -7.14
N ARG A 216 -5.64 5.17 -7.41
CA ARG A 216 -4.42 5.65 -8.07
C ARG A 216 -3.15 5.35 -7.26
N ALA A 217 -3.20 5.49 -5.93
CA ALA A 217 -2.04 5.19 -5.07
C ALA A 217 -1.68 3.70 -5.09
N ILE A 218 -2.67 2.80 -5.14
CA ILE A 218 -2.44 1.36 -5.27
C ILE A 218 -1.76 1.03 -6.60
N ILE A 219 -2.21 1.64 -7.71
CA ILE A 219 -1.54 1.47 -9.01
C ILE A 219 -0.09 1.94 -8.94
N ARG A 220 0.18 3.08 -8.29
CA ARG A 220 1.56 3.54 -8.09
C ARG A 220 2.38 2.56 -7.25
N ALA A 221 1.82 1.97 -6.20
CA ALA A 221 2.52 0.97 -5.38
C ALA A 221 3.01 -0.23 -6.20
N VAL A 222 2.23 -0.66 -7.20
CA VAL A 222 2.62 -1.72 -8.15
C VAL A 222 3.64 -1.20 -9.17
N GLU A 223 3.40 -0.05 -9.78
CA GLU A 223 4.25 0.51 -10.83
C GLU A 223 5.63 0.97 -10.35
N GLN A 224 5.76 1.35 -9.07
CA GLN A 224 7.02 1.78 -8.47
C GLN A 224 7.80 0.65 -7.80
N ALA A 225 7.23 -0.56 -7.71
CA ALA A 225 7.91 -1.72 -7.15
C ALA A 225 9.05 -2.19 -8.06
N THR A 226 10.14 -2.63 -7.43
CA THR A 226 11.23 -3.36 -8.11
C THR A 226 11.22 -4.79 -7.60
N GLY A 227 11.41 -5.79 -8.46
CA GLY A 227 11.29 -7.18 -8.04
C GLY A 227 12.36 -7.61 -7.05
N LEU A 228 12.09 -8.74 -6.41
CA LEU A 228 13.01 -9.49 -5.57
C LEU A 228 13.18 -10.90 -6.15
N PRO A 229 14.21 -11.67 -5.76
CA PRO A 229 14.34 -13.07 -6.18
C PRO A 229 13.04 -13.85 -5.95
N GLY A 230 12.49 -14.46 -7.00
CA GLY A 230 11.21 -15.21 -6.96
C GLY A 230 9.93 -14.35 -6.97
N LEU A 231 10.03 -13.04 -6.78
CA LEU A 231 8.92 -12.09 -6.72
C LEU A 231 9.13 -10.98 -7.76
N PRO A 232 8.77 -11.21 -9.04
CA PRO A 232 8.96 -10.21 -10.07
C PRO A 232 8.07 -8.99 -9.82
N SER A 233 8.56 -7.81 -10.19
CA SER A 233 7.72 -6.63 -10.34
C SER A 233 6.86 -6.72 -11.62
N ILE A 234 5.93 -5.78 -11.78
CA ILE A 234 5.16 -5.66 -13.02
C ILE A 234 6.04 -5.48 -14.27
N HIS A 235 7.20 -4.82 -14.13
CA HIS A 235 8.12 -4.54 -15.24
C HIS A 235 9.01 -5.73 -15.60
N GLU A 236 9.04 -6.75 -14.76
CA GLU A 236 9.89 -7.94 -14.91
C GLU A 236 9.10 -9.17 -15.35
N LEU A 237 7.76 -9.11 -15.30
CA LEU A 237 6.90 -10.21 -15.71
C LEU A 237 7.15 -10.57 -17.20
N GLY A 238 7.39 -11.86 -17.47
CA GLY A 238 7.67 -12.34 -18.82
C GLY A 238 9.12 -12.15 -19.29
N SER A 239 9.98 -11.48 -18.52
CA SER A 239 11.42 -11.49 -18.76
C SER A 239 11.98 -12.84 -18.31
N SER A 240 12.44 -13.66 -19.25
CA SER A 240 13.27 -14.83 -18.94
C SER A 240 14.42 -14.40 -18.04
N GLY A 241 14.70 -15.18 -16.99
CA GLY A 241 15.62 -14.86 -15.88
C GLY A 241 17.10 -14.63 -16.20
N ASP A 242 17.43 -14.07 -17.36
CA ASP A 242 18.79 -13.78 -17.84
C ASP A 242 19.05 -12.27 -18.02
N LYS A 243 18.55 -11.45 -17.10
CA LYS A 243 19.04 -10.07 -16.93
C LYS A 243 19.48 -9.79 -15.50
N PHE A 244 20.23 -10.71 -14.92
CA PHE A 244 21.25 -10.33 -13.93
C PHE A 244 22.50 -9.82 -14.67
N LEU A 245 22.37 -8.66 -15.29
CA LEU A 245 23.52 -7.83 -15.62
C LEU A 245 23.34 -6.50 -14.89
N PHE A 246 23.98 -6.48 -13.73
CA PHE A 246 24.44 -5.32 -13.00
C PHE A 246 24.58 -4.07 -13.89
N ASN A 247 23.64 -3.15 -13.77
CA ASN A 247 23.97 -1.73 -13.77
C ASN A 247 23.81 -1.24 -12.34
N ILE A 248 24.86 -1.49 -11.53
CA ILE A 248 25.14 -0.61 -10.39
C ILE A 248 25.23 0.80 -10.98
N VAL A 249 24.18 1.58 -10.81
CA VAL A 249 24.33 3.01 -10.62
C VAL A 249 24.31 3.17 -9.10
N VAL A 250 25.51 3.28 -8.54
CA VAL A 250 25.70 3.76 -7.16
C VAL A 250 25.12 5.17 -7.11
N LEU A 251 23.86 5.30 -6.69
CA LEU A 251 23.36 6.55 -6.12
C LEU A 251 23.58 6.45 -4.61
N ALA A 252 24.77 6.89 -4.22
CA ALA A 252 25.16 7.08 -2.84
C ALA A 252 24.16 8.04 -2.16
N PHE A 253 23.33 7.52 -1.26
CA PHE A 253 22.81 8.30 -0.15
C PHE A 253 23.52 7.82 1.12
N SER A 254 24.58 8.55 1.44
CA SER A 254 25.27 8.53 2.72
C SER A 254 24.27 8.84 3.85
N LEU A 255 24.01 7.88 4.74
CA LEU A 255 24.23 7.98 6.19
C LEU A 255 23.83 6.65 6.87
N PHE A 256 24.61 6.24 7.87
CA PHE A 256 24.41 5.09 8.78
C PHE A 256 24.90 3.70 8.34
N LEU A 257 26.21 3.62 8.08
CA LEU A 257 27.03 2.46 8.45
C LEU A 257 28.25 2.99 9.23
N LYS A 258 28.04 3.25 10.51
CA LYS A 258 29.08 3.34 11.54
C LYS A 258 28.52 2.60 12.74
N TYR A 259 28.80 1.31 12.80
CA TYR A 259 28.87 0.40 13.94
C TYR A 259 28.61 -1.02 13.43
N LEU A 260 29.56 -1.50 12.61
CA LEU A 260 30.10 -2.87 12.57
C LEU A 260 31.46 -2.77 11.85
#